data_AF-A0A6J6WNJ1-F1
#
_entry.id   AF-A0A6J6WNJ1-F1
#
_cell.length_a   1.000
_cell.length_b   1.000
_cell.length_c   1.000
_cell.angle_alpha   90.00
_cell.angle_beta   90.00
_cell.angle_gamma   90.00
#
_symmetry.space_group_name_H-M   'P 1'
#
loop_
_entity.id
_entity.type
_entity.pdbx_description
1 polymer ?
#
loop_
_entity_poly.entity_id
_entity_poly.type
_entity_poly.pdbx_seq_one_letter_code
_entity_poly.pdbx_strand_id
1 'polypeptide(L)'
;MAPQNVSIFTRIARKDLMQDAFNEAVFMRPGQALTSLLVKGDESVVDGTVRGIGRTALGAGAALRKTQTGFARSYAAFILIGAIALIAGIWVVTQ
;
A
#
# COMPACT_ATOMS: atom_id res chain seq x y z
N MET A 1 -34.20 12.78 -40.05
CA MET A 1 -32.80 13.08 -39.72
C MET A 1 -32.62 14.60 -39.76
N ALA A 2 -32.15 15.22 -38.68
CA ALA A 2 -32.00 16.68 -38.64
C ALA A 2 -30.88 17.14 -39.61
N PRO A 3 -31.01 18.31 -40.26
CA PRO A 3 -30.03 18.80 -41.23
C PRO A 3 -28.64 18.92 -40.60
N GLN A 4 -27.64 18.32 -41.26
CA GLN A 4 -26.23 18.22 -40.81
C GLN A 4 -25.44 19.52 -41.08
N ASN A 5 -25.87 20.28 -42.09
CA ASN A 5 -25.33 21.60 -42.44
C ASN A 5 -26.12 22.69 -41.72
N VAL A 6 -25.77 22.95 -40.47
CA VAL A 6 -26.30 24.07 -39.68
C VAL A 6 -25.16 24.94 -39.20
N SER A 7 -25.44 26.25 -39.11
CA SER A 7 -24.53 27.25 -38.58
C SER A 7 -23.91 26.80 -37.25
N ILE A 8 -22.63 27.14 -37.07
CA ILE A 8 -21.84 26.82 -35.86
C ILE A 8 -22.59 27.26 -34.59
N PHE A 9 -23.28 28.40 -34.62
CA PHE A 9 -24.07 28.91 -33.50
C PHE A 9 -25.26 28.00 -33.15
N THR A 10 -25.98 27.48 -34.15
CA THR A 10 -27.09 26.53 -33.93
C THR A 10 -26.58 25.18 -33.42
N ARG A 11 -25.38 24.78 -33.83
CA ARG A 11 -24.74 23.54 -33.35
C ARG A 11 -24.32 23.66 -31.88
N ILE A 12 -23.79 24.81 -31.46
CA ILE A 12 -23.42 25.08 -30.06
C ILE A 12 -24.65 25.19 -29.17
N ALA A 13 -25.68 25.92 -29.61
CA ALA A 13 -26.95 26.00 -28.89
C ALA A 13 -27.64 24.64 -28.72
N ARG A 14 -27.55 23.76 -29.74
CA ARG A 14 -28.08 22.40 -29.66
C ARG A 14 -27.29 21.48 -28.71
N LYS A 15 -26.03 21.79 -28.43
CA LYS A 15 -25.18 21.05 -27.49
C LYS A 15 -25.17 21.71 -26.10
N ASP A 16 -26.32 22.24 -25.67
CA ASP A 16 -26.50 22.98 -24.40
C ASP A 16 -25.38 23.98 -24.10
N LEU A 17 -25.00 24.78 -25.10
CA LEU A 17 -23.91 25.76 -25.01
C LEU A 17 -22.56 25.14 -24.58
N MET A 18 -22.37 23.84 -24.80
CA MET A 18 -21.25 23.02 -24.32
C MET A 18 -21.11 22.96 -22.79
N GLN A 19 -22.09 23.45 -22.03
CA GLN A 19 -22.04 23.52 -20.58
C GLN A 19 -21.92 22.13 -19.94
N ASP A 20 -22.64 21.15 -20.48
CA ASP A 20 -22.59 19.76 -20.01
C ASP A 20 -21.21 19.14 -20.24
N ALA A 21 -20.65 19.31 -21.44
CA ALA A 21 -19.31 18.81 -21.78
C ALA A 21 -18.20 19.48 -20.94
N PHE A 22 -18.33 20.78 -20.66
CA PHE A 22 -17.42 21.48 -19.77
C PHE A 22 -17.54 20.95 -18.33
N ASN A 23 -18.76 20.78 -17.83
CA ASN A 23 -19.00 20.29 -16.47
C ASN A 23 -18.47 18.86 -16.29
N GLU A 24 -18.76 18.00 -17.25
CA GLU A 24 -18.29 16.63 -17.27
C GLU A 24 -16.74 16.56 -17.28
N ALA A 25 -16.09 17.36 -18.12
CA ALA A 25 -14.64 17.36 -18.26
C ALA A 25 -13.91 17.99 -17.07
N VAL A 26 -14.48 19.05 -16.48
CA VAL A 26 -13.79 19.85 -15.44
C VAL A 26 -14.12 19.38 -14.03
N PHE A 27 -15.35 18.90 -13.77
CA PHE A 27 -15.77 18.54 -12.43
C PHE A 27 -16.00 17.03 -12.29
N MET A 28 -16.74 16.41 -13.22
CA MET A 28 -17.22 15.04 -13.04
C MET A 28 -16.11 13.99 -13.22
N ARG A 29 -15.45 13.98 -14.38
CA ARG A 29 -14.39 13.01 -14.70
C ARG A 29 -13.16 13.14 -13.79
N PRO A 30 -12.68 14.35 -13.45
CA PRO A 30 -11.56 14.50 -12.53
C PRO A 30 -11.90 14.01 -11.11
N GLY A 31 -13.11 14.30 -10.61
CA GLY A 31 -13.56 13.82 -9.31
C GLY A 31 -13.63 12.29 -9.23
N GLN A 32 -14.15 11.65 -10.28
CA GLN A 32 -14.19 10.19 -10.37
C GLN A 32 -12.79 9.57 -10.42
N ALA A 33 -11.88 10.17 -11.18
CA ALA A 33 -10.49 9.71 -11.26
C ALA A 33 -9.79 9.83 -9.89
N LEU A 34 -9.98 10.95 -9.18
CA LEU A 34 -9.40 11.16 -7.86
C LEU A 34 -9.89 10.13 -6.84
N THR A 35 -11.21 9.89 -6.79
CA THR A 35 -11.79 8.88 -5.89
C THR A 35 -11.29 7.48 -6.24
N SER A 36 -11.18 7.13 -7.52
CA SER A 36 -10.64 5.84 -7.93
C SER A 36 -9.18 5.66 -7.51
N LEU A 37 -8.37 6.71 -7.60
CA LEU A 37 -6.98 6.68 -7.13
C LEU A 37 -6.91 6.53 -5.61
N LEU A 38 -7.76 7.23 -4.85
CA LEU A 38 -7.81 7.13 -3.40
C LEU A 38 -8.17 5.72 -2.94
N VAL A 39 -9.22 5.11 -3.51
CA VAL A 39 -9.63 3.74 -3.17
C VAL A 39 -8.53 2.73 -3.52
N LYS A 40 -7.94 2.83 -4.72
CA LYS A 40 -6.83 1.96 -5.11
C LYS A 40 -5.61 2.14 -4.22
N GLY A 41 -5.33 3.38 -3.81
CA GLY A 41 -4.25 3.72 -2.90
C GLY A 41 -4.45 3.07 -1.53
N ASP A 42 -5.66 3.18 -0.98
CA ASP A 42 -6.01 2.55 0.30
C ASP A 42 -5.88 1.02 0.25
N GLU A 43 -6.51 0.38 -0.75
CA GLU A 43 -6.45 -1.08 -0.93
C GLU A 43 -5.02 -1.61 -1.14
N SER A 44 -4.18 -0.85 -1.86
CA SER A 44 -2.83 -1.32 -2.21
C SER A 44 -1.82 -1.01 -1.10
N VAL A 45 -1.88 0.19 -0.53
CA VAL A 45 -0.89 0.67 0.44
C VAL A 45 -1.28 0.30 1.85
N VAL A 46 -2.49 0.68 2.29
CA VAL A 46 -2.91 0.46 3.68
C VAL A 46 -3.15 -1.02 3.90
N ASP A 47 -4.04 -1.61 3.09
CA ASP A 47 -4.40 -3.02 3.20
C ASP A 47 -3.19 -3.94 2.93
N GLY A 48 -2.36 -3.58 1.95
CA GLY A 48 -1.10 -4.26 1.65
C GLY A 48 -0.11 -4.22 2.82
N THR A 49 0.04 -3.07 3.49
CA THR A 49 0.93 -2.91 4.64
C THR A 49 0.45 -3.75 5.83
N VAL A 50 -0.83 -3.68 6.16
CA VAL A 50 -1.41 -4.44 7.28
C VAL A 50 -1.25 -5.95 7.05
N ARG A 51 -1.59 -6.45 5.85
CA ARG A 51 -1.39 -7.86 5.49
C ARG A 51 0.10 -8.24 5.49
N GLY A 52 0.96 -7.33 5.07
CA GLY A 52 2.42 -7.48 5.10
C GLY A 52 2.92 -7.73 6.52
N ILE A 53 2.56 -6.86 7.47
CA ILE A 53 2.93 -6.99 8.88
C ILE A 53 2.43 -8.31 9.48
N GLY A 54 1.18 -8.69 9.19
CA GLY A 54 0.65 -9.97 9.64
C GLY A 54 1.46 -11.16 9.12
N ARG A 55 1.79 -11.17 7.82
CA ARG A 55 2.60 -12.22 7.20
C ARG A 55 4.02 -12.28 7.74
N THR A 56 4.66 -11.13 7.99
CA THR A 56 6.02 -11.10 8.54
C THR A 56 6.04 -11.59 9.98
N ALA A 57 5.07 -11.21 10.81
CA ALA A 57 4.94 -11.69 12.17
C ALA A 57 4.75 -13.22 12.22
N LEU A 58 3.83 -13.75 11.39
CA LEU A 58 3.60 -15.20 11.29
C LEU A 58 4.85 -15.94 10.76
N GLY A 59 5.52 -15.37 9.74
CA GLY A 59 6.75 -15.92 9.19
C GLY A 59 7.90 -15.96 10.20
N ALA A 60 8.08 -14.87 10.97
CA ALA A 60 9.05 -14.80 12.06
C ALA A 60 8.73 -15.84 13.15
N GLY A 61 7.47 -15.98 13.54
CA GLY A 61 7.03 -17.01 14.49
C GLY A 61 7.31 -18.42 13.98
N ALA A 62 7.04 -18.70 12.71
CA ALA A 62 7.34 -19.99 12.09
C ALA A 62 8.84 -20.29 12.03
N ALA A 63 9.66 -19.26 11.76
CA ALA A 63 11.12 -19.38 11.77
C ALA A 63 11.66 -19.64 13.19
N LEU A 64 11.20 -18.87 14.19
CA LEU A 64 11.51 -19.08 15.60
C LEU A 64 11.09 -20.47 16.07
N ARG A 65 9.95 -20.98 15.61
CA ARG A 65 9.51 -22.34 15.97
C ARG A 65 10.50 -23.41 15.50
N LYS A 66 11.22 -23.21 14.40
CA LYS A 66 12.24 -24.16 13.92
C LYS A 66 13.45 -24.25 14.85
N THR A 67 13.74 -23.22 15.65
CA THR A 67 14.86 -23.26 16.60
C THR A 67 14.51 -24.03 17.88
N GLN A 68 13.22 -24.27 18.14
CA GLN A 68 12.73 -25.09 19.26
C GLN A 68 12.79 -26.59 18.92
N THR A 69 14.01 -27.10 18.81
CA THR A 69 14.29 -28.50 18.41
C THR A 69 14.02 -29.54 19.50
N GLY A 70 13.71 -29.12 20.74
CA GLY A 70 13.49 -30.00 21.89
C GLY A 70 14.77 -30.58 22.52
N PHE A 71 15.94 -30.34 21.93
CA PHE A 71 17.22 -30.81 22.46
C PHE A 71 17.86 -29.79 23.41
N ALA A 72 18.14 -30.20 24.65
CA ALA A 72 18.80 -29.37 25.65
C ALA A 72 20.14 -28.76 25.17
N ARG A 73 20.91 -29.49 24.33
CA ARG A 73 22.17 -29.00 23.75
C ARG A 73 21.97 -27.78 22.84
N SER A 74 20.87 -27.74 22.10
CA SER A 74 20.54 -26.59 21.24
C SER A 74 20.27 -25.34 22.07
N TYR A 75 19.58 -25.47 23.22
CA TYR A 75 19.37 -24.36 24.14
C TYR A 75 20.67 -23.88 24.80
N ALA A 76 21.56 -24.81 25.18
CA ALA A 76 22.88 -24.46 25.72
C ALA A 76 23.72 -23.64 24.74
N ALA A 77 23.68 -23.98 23.45
CA ALA A 77 24.35 -23.20 22.40
C ALA A 77 23.80 -21.77 22.30
N PHE A 78 22.46 -21.59 22.33
CA PHE A 78 21.85 -20.26 22.33
C PHE A 78 22.22 -19.41 23.55
N ILE A 79 22.26 -20.03 24.74
CA ILE A 79 22.68 -19.35 25.98
C ILE A 79 24.14 -18.89 25.87
N LEU A 80 25.03 -19.75 25.37
CA LEU A 80 26.44 -19.40 25.17
C LEU A 80 26.60 -18.23 24.19
N ILE A 81 25.90 -18.26 23.05
CA ILE A 81 25.90 -17.17 22.07
C ILE A 81 25.39 -15.88 22.71
N GLY A 82 24.29 -15.93 23.47
CA GLY A 82 23.73 -14.79 24.18
C GLY A 82 24.71 -14.19 25.20
N ALA A 83 25.41 -15.03 25.97
CA ALA A 83 26.41 -14.60 26.94
C ALA A 83 27.58 -13.87 26.25
N ILE A 84 28.11 -14.41 25.15
CA ILE A 84 29.19 -13.77 24.38
C ILE A 84 28.72 -12.43 23.82
N ALA A 85 27.51 -12.36 23.26
CA ALA A 85 26.95 -11.13 22.71
C ALA A 85 26.78 -10.03 23.77
N LEU A 86 26.31 -10.39 24.98
CA LEU A 86 26.20 -9.48 26.10
C LEU A 86 27.56 -8.96 26.55
N ILE A 87 28.55 -9.84 26.71
CA ILE A 87 29.92 -9.45 27.09
C ILE A 87 30.50 -8.49 26.05
N ALA A 88 30.36 -8.81 24.76
CA ALA A 88 30.82 -7.94 23.68
C ALA A 88 30.09 -6.58 23.66
N GLY A 89 28.77 -6.57 23.86
CA GLY A 89 27.99 -5.34 23.93
C GLY A 89 28.40 -4.45 25.10
N ILE A 90 28.62 -5.03 26.29
CA ILE A 90 29.13 -4.29 27.46
C ILE A 90 30.52 -3.74 27.17
N TRP A 91 31.40 -4.55 26.58
CA TRP A 91 32.75 -4.12 26.22
C TRP A 91 32.74 -2.94 25.26
N VAL A 92 31.90 -2.96 24.21
CA VAL A 92 31.73 -1.85 23.26
C VAL A 92 31.27 -0.55 23.93
N VAL A 93 30.39 -0.63 24.92
CA VAL A 93 29.88 0.56 25.65
C VAL A 93 30.89 1.10 26.66
N THR A 94 31.79 0.26 27.16
CA THR A 94 32.72 0.60 28.24
C THR A 94 34.09 1.11 27.74
N GLN A 95 34.40 0.93 26.46
CA GLN A 95 35.58 1.52 25.80
C GLN A 95 35.31 2.96 25.38
#